data_AF-A0A960A3C4-F1
#
_entry.id   AF-A0A960A3C4-F1
#
_cell.length_a   1.000
_cell.length_b   1.000
_cell.length_c   1.000
_cell.angle_alpha   90.00
_cell.angle_beta   90.00
_cell.angle_gamma   90.00
#
_symmetry.space_group_name_H-M   'P 1'
#
loop_
_entity.id
_entity.type
_entity.pdbx_description
1 polymer ?
#
loop_
_entity_poly.entity_id
_entity_poly.type
_entity_poly.pdbx_seq_one_letter_code
_entity_poly.pdbx_strand_id
1 'polypeptide(L)'
;RISLKDRDAKEAHRLAEIDSRMDDLRRDQFTRMLRKDSDISIEGAVDVALLGRYFERFADHAVAVGRRVIYIITGEVPEGEDWPNA
;
A
#
# COMPACT_ATOMS: atom_id res chain seq x y z
N ARG A 1 6.40 15.75 1.15
CA ARG A 1 5.52 16.94 1.00
C ARG A 1 4.12 16.47 1.35
N ILE A 2 3.43 17.14 2.28
CA ILE A 2 2.27 16.59 3.02
C ILE A 2 0.98 17.13 2.40
N SER A 3 0.23 16.27 1.71
CA SER A 3 -1.00 16.55 0.93
C SER A 3 -2.02 17.48 1.63
N LEU A 4 -2.16 17.39 2.96
CA LEU A 4 -3.10 18.19 3.76
C LEU A 4 -2.80 19.70 3.77
N LYS A 5 -1.52 20.11 3.74
CA LYS A 5 -1.15 21.52 3.85
C LYS A 5 -1.46 22.30 2.56
N ASP A 6 -1.34 21.63 1.42
CA ASP A 6 -1.44 22.25 0.10
C ASP A 6 -2.80 21.99 -0.58
N ARG A 7 -3.75 21.33 0.13
CA ARG A 7 -5.04 20.87 -0.41
C ARG A 7 -4.88 20.09 -1.73
N ASP A 8 -3.84 19.29 -1.82
CA ASP A 8 -3.51 18.60 -3.06
C ASP A 8 -4.14 17.20 -3.09
N ALA A 9 -5.34 17.12 -3.66
CA ALA A 9 -6.05 15.88 -3.91
C ALA A 9 -5.31 14.96 -4.90
N LYS A 10 -4.41 15.49 -5.75
CA LYS A 10 -3.61 14.65 -6.67
C LYS A 10 -2.58 13.83 -5.91
N GLU A 11 -1.98 14.40 -4.87
CA GLU A 11 -1.04 13.66 -4.01
C GLU A 11 -1.75 12.55 -3.23
N ALA A 12 -3.00 12.77 -2.83
CA ALA A 12 -3.80 11.74 -2.19
C ALA A 12 -4.14 10.60 -3.16
N HIS A 13 -4.38 10.88 -4.44
CA HIS A 13 -4.58 9.85 -5.47
C HIS A 13 -3.34 8.99 -5.72
N ARG A 14 -2.13 9.54 -5.58
CA ARG A 14 -0.89 8.75 -5.66
C ARG A 14 -0.80 7.67 -4.58
N LEU A 15 -1.53 7.79 -3.47
CA LEU A 15 -1.48 6.78 -2.40
C LEU A 15 -2.11 5.45 -2.84
N ALA A 16 -3.18 5.51 -3.63
CA ALA A 16 -3.80 4.35 -4.27
C ALA A 16 -2.81 3.65 -5.24
N GLU A 17 -2.11 4.43 -6.07
CA GLU A 17 -1.08 3.89 -6.97
C GLU A 17 0.08 3.21 -6.21
N ILE A 18 0.48 3.79 -5.07
CA ILE A 18 1.52 3.22 -4.21
C ILE A 18 1.05 1.90 -3.60
N ASP A 19 -0.20 1.81 -3.17
CA ASP A 19 -0.79 0.59 -2.60
C ASP A 19 -0.84 -0.56 -3.62
N SER A 20 -1.33 -0.29 -4.82
CA SER A 20 -1.31 -1.24 -5.94
C SER A 20 0.11 -1.77 -6.22
N ARG A 21 1.11 -0.88 -6.21
CA ARG A 21 2.52 -1.26 -6.37
C ARG A 21 3.05 -2.08 -5.18
N MET A 22 2.58 -1.83 -3.96
CA MET A 22 2.95 -2.62 -2.79
C MET A 22 2.39 -4.04 -2.85
N ASP A 23 1.18 -4.21 -3.38
CA ASP A 23 0.59 -5.50 -3.70
C ASP A 23 1.44 -6.32 -4.68
N ASP A 24 1.90 -5.68 -5.76
CA ASP A 24 2.81 -6.31 -6.73
C ASP A 24 4.13 -6.73 -6.10
N LEU A 25 4.74 -5.85 -5.29
CA LEU A 25 5.99 -6.16 -4.60
C LEU A 25 5.82 -7.33 -3.63
N ARG A 26 4.68 -7.41 -2.93
CA ARG A 26 4.38 -8.55 -2.04
C ARG A 26 4.25 -9.85 -2.84
N ARG A 27 3.58 -9.83 -4.00
CA ARG A 27 3.47 -10.99 -4.90
C ARG A 27 4.84 -11.46 -5.41
N ASP A 28 5.68 -10.53 -5.87
CA ASP A 28 7.05 -10.84 -6.31
C ASP A 28 7.92 -11.37 -5.15
N GLN A 29 7.79 -10.78 -3.96
CA GLN A 29 8.48 -11.23 -2.76
C GLN A 29 8.16 -12.70 -2.44
N PHE A 30 6.88 -13.09 -2.39
CA PHE A 30 6.50 -14.49 -2.17
C PHE A 30 7.01 -15.40 -3.27
N THR A 31 6.94 -14.95 -4.52
CA THR A 31 7.45 -15.70 -5.68
C THR A 31 8.92 -16.01 -5.48
N ARG A 32 9.75 -15.02 -5.14
CA ARG A 32 11.19 -15.20 -4.92
C ARG A 32 11.50 -16.09 -3.73
N MET A 33 10.77 -15.95 -2.63
CA MET A 33 10.98 -16.76 -1.42
C MET A 33 10.68 -18.25 -1.63
N LEU A 34 9.64 -18.58 -2.43
CA LEU A 34 9.19 -19.95 -2.64
C LEU A 34 9.87 -20.66 -3.82
N ARG A 35 10.83 -20.00 -4.48
CA ARG A 35 11.59 -20.63 -5.54
C ARG A 35 12.46 -21.78 -5.02
N LYS A 36 12.55 -22.84 -5.81
CA LYS A 36 13.30 -24.06 -5.47
C LYS A 36 14.81 -23.82 -5.29
N ASP A 37 15.35 -22.76 -5.89
CA ASP A 37 16.74 -22.33 -5.83
C ASP A 37 17.00 -21.21 -4.80
N SER A 38 16.03 -20.92 -3.92
CA SER A 38 16.20 -19.91 -2.88
C SER A 38 17.03 -20.45 -1.71
N ASP A 39 18.14 -19.78 -1.40
CA ASP A 39 19.01 -20.10 -0.24
C ASP A 39 18.49 -19.51 1.09
N ILE A 40 17.25 -19.01 1.13
CA ILE A 40 16.68 -18.41 2.33
C ILE A 40 16.36 -19.47 3.40
N SER A 41 16.70 -19.21 4.66
CA SER A 41 16.28 -20.08 5.76
C SER A 41 14.78 -19.94 6.02
N ILE A 42 14.20 -20.89 6.75
CA ILE A 42 12.78 -20.84 7.14
C ILE A 42 12.51 -19.58 7.98
N GLU A 43 13.38 -19.28 8.94
CA GLU A 43 13.28 -18.10 9.80
C GLU A 43 13.36 -16.81 8.97
N GLY A 44 14.32 -16.73 8.04
CA GLY A 44 14.44 -15.59 7.14
C GLY A 44 13.23 -15.44 6.23
N ALA A 45 12.64 -16.54 5.77
CA ALA A 45 11.41 -16.52 4.99
C ALA A 45 10.24 -15.99 5.82
N VAL A 46 10.08 -16.42 7.07
CA VAL A 46 9.04 -15.90 7.98
C VAL A 46 9.24 -14.40 8.22
N ASP A 47 10.46 -13.95 8.52
CA ASP A 47 10.77 -12.55 8.76
C ASP A 47 10.45 -11.68 7.53
N VAL A 48 10.84 -12.13 6.35
CA VAL A 48 10.57 -11.41 5.10
C VAL A 48 9.07 -11.41 4.79
N ALA A 49 8.34 -12.51 4.98
CA ALA A 49 6.88 -12.54 4.85
C ALA A 49 6.19 -11.53 5.78
N LEU A 50 6.63 -11.43 7.04
CA LEU A 50 6.11 -10.48 8.01
C LEU A 50 6.40 -9.04 7.58
N LEU A 51 7.61 -8.74 7.09
CA LEU A 51 7.95 -7.44 6.52
C LEU A 51 6.98 -7.06 5.39
N GLY A 52 6.74 -7.96 4.44
CA GLY A 52 5.78 -7.75 3.36
C GLY A 52 4.37 -7.43 3.86
N ARG A 53 3.94 -8.09 4.95
CA ARG A 53 2.64 -7.81 5.57
C ARG A 53 2.58 -6.45 6.26
N TYR A 54 3.65 -6.04 6.95
CA TYR A 54 3.68 -4.71 7.58
C TYR A 54 3.66 -3.60 6.54
N PHE A 55 4.36 -3.77 5.42
CA PHE A 55 4.33 -2.79 4.33
C PHE A 55 2.96 -2.67 3.66
N GLU A 56 2.26 -3.78 3.43
CA GLU A 56 0.86 -3.74 2.93
C GLU A 56 -0.04 -2.97 3.90
N ARG A 57 -0.02 -3.30 5.20
CA ARG A 57 -0.79 -2.54 6.19
C ARG A 57 -0.45 -1.06 6.22
N PHE A 58 0.80 -0.67 5.99
CA PHE A 58 1.16 0.76 5.93
C PHE A 58 0.57 1.43 4.70
N ALA A 59 0.51 0.74 3.57
CA ALA A 59 -0.10 1.23 2.34
C ALA A 59 -1.63 1.36 2.48
N ASP A 60 -2.32 0.35 3.02
CA ASP A 60 -3.75 0.40 3.36
C ASP A 60 -4.10 1.63 4.22
N HIS A 61 -3.31 1.85 5.28
CA HIS A 61 -3.53 3.00 6.16
C HIS A 61 -3.29 4.33 5.43
N ALA A 62 -2.29 4.39 4.55
CA ALA A 62 -2.02 5.57 3.75
C ALA A 62 -3.21 5.88 2.81
N VAL A 63 -3.75 4.87 2.12
CA VAL A 63 -4.96 5.00 1.29
C VAL A 63 -6.15 5.47 2.12
N ALA A 64 -6.40 4.88 3.29
CA ALA A 64 -7.48 5.30 4.18
C ALA A 64 -7.35 6.77 4.64
N VAL A 65 -6.12 7.25 4.87
CA VAL A 65 -5.85 8.67 5.14
C VAL A 65 -6.09 9.52 3.89
N GLY A 66 -5.57 9.11 2.72
CA GLY A 66 -5.77 9.80 1.44
C GLY A 66 -7.24 10.01 1.11
N ARG A 67 -8.07 8.98 1.31
CA ARG A 67 -9.52 9.02 1.11
C ARG A 67 -10.17 10.12 1.96
N ARG A 68 -9.79 10.21 3.24
CA ARG A 68 -10.28 11.26 4.15
C ARG A 68 -9.81 12.65 3.72
N VAL A 69 -8.58 12.78 3.24
CA VAL A 69 -8.03 14.05 2.75
C VAL A 69 -8.80 14.54 1.52
N ILE A 70 -9.06 13.66 0.55
CA ILE A 70 -9.85 13.99 -0.65
C ILE A 70 -11.24 14.47 -0.24
N TYR A 71 -11.91 13.74 0.66
CA TYR A 71 -13.22 14.14 1.17
C TYR A 71 -13.21 15.49 1.87
N ILE A 72 -12.23 15.77 2.73
CA ILE A 72 -12.12 17.06 3.44
C ILE A 72 -11.93 18.23 2.46
N ILE A 73 -11.21 18.02 1.35
CA ILE A 73 -10.90 19.08 0.38
C ILE A 73 -12.04 19.29 -0.61
N THR A 74 -12.65 18.21 -1.10
CA THR A 74 -13.56 18.22 -2.25
C THR A 74 -15.03 18.04 -1.86
N GLY A 75 -15.30 17.42 -0.70
CA GLY A 75 -16.63 16.96 -0.31
C GLY A 75 -17.05 15.63 -0.93
N GLU A 76 -16.23 15.08 -1.85
CA GLU A 76 -16.50 13.84 -2.56
C GLU A 76 -15.72 12.67 -1.96
N VAL A 77 -16.32 11.49 -1.99
CA VAL A 77 -15.68 10.26 -1.54
C VAL A 77 -15.14 9.55 -2.78
N PRO A 78 -13.82 9.30 -2.88
CA PRO A 78 -13.30 8.53 -4.00
C PRO A 78 -13.79 7.08 -3.92
N GLU A 79 -14.17 6.54 -5.08
CA GLU A 79 -14.75 5.21 -5.27
C GLU A 79 -13.90 4.43 -6.29
N GLY A 80 -13.92 3.09 -6.21
CA GLY A 80 -13.19 2.21 -7.12
C GLY A 80 -12.42 1.11 -6.38
N GLU A 81 -11.79 0.21 -7.13
CA GLU A 81 -10.99 -0.90 -6.59
C GLU A 81 -9.80 -0.39 -5.77
N ASP A 82 -9.19 0.72 -6.20
CA ASP A 82 -8.09 1.36 -5.48
C ASP A 82 -8.52 2.15 -4.23
N TRP A 83 -9.84 2.24 -3.98
CA TRP A 83 -10.44 2.95 -2.85
C TRP A 83 -11.43 2.07 -2.10
N PRO A 84 -10.96 0.98 -1.49
CA PRO A 84 -11.84 0.07 -0.78
C PRO A 84 -12.60 0.81 0.34
N ASN A 85 -13.88 0.50 0.46
CA ASN A 85 -14.67 0.89 1.62
C ASN A 85 -14.13 0.12 2.83
N ALA A 86 -13.29 0.77 3.62
CA ALA A 86 -12.84 0.29 4.92
C ALA A 86 -14.04 0.00 5.86
#